data_AF-A0A959D9L8-F1
#
_entry.id   AF-A0A959D9L8-F1
#
_cell.length_a   1.000
_cell.length_b   1.000
_cell.length_c   1.000
_cell.angle_alpha   90.00
_cell.angle_beta   90.00
_cell.angle_gamma   90.00
#
_symmetry.space_group_name_H-M   'P 1'
#
loop_
_entity.id
_entity.type
_entity.pdbx_description
1 polymer ?
#
loop_
_entity_poly.entity_id
_entity_poly.type
_entity_poly.pdbx_seq_one_letter_code
_entity_poly.pdbx_strand_id
1 'polypeptide(L)'
;MNTLYYLAVLLAYSLAGYSQGTPDWNFEYHIEEHKFYTLKGMIDGKHAIFMQLYDTGALCGHPGGNQWKSKGLRGWYQYERIGTKIPLVGSFNQNDRFSGIKLFVPYSVFDTIDENTCSLGRYREIFVNESEADFTKLNWKTAASNAYKPVSLEALHDYSYKTTATIDLEIGGIIYKSVNLTKLSGIKYIYDIREVAGKQAGGHFYLIFRFRELSNPASQGGGQCGAGVEEYMGFLHVNEQLELEEFKHIQTFSCWKYIPEDNVEYDVNRPEKGIREIKKD
;
A
#
# COMPACT_ATOMS: atom_id res chain seq x y z
N MET A 1 -10.67 -5.72 88.23
CA MET A 1 -10.19 -7.07 87.90
C MET A 1 -10.20 -7.21 86.39
N ASN A 2 -9.02 -7.49 85.81
CA ASN A 2 -8.75 -8.17 84.53
C ASN A 2 -9.38 -7.65 83.23
N THR A 3 -8.74 -7.57 82.05
CA THR A 3 -7.35 -7.51 81.59
C THR A 3 -7.45 -7.26 80.06
N LEU A 4 -6.59 -6.38 79.52
CA LEU A 4 -5.80 -6.56 78.29
C LEU A 4 -6.39 -6.47 76.84
N TYR A 5 -5.53 -5.92 75.97
CA TYR A 5 -5.41 -5.93 74.49
C TYR A 5 -6.11 -4.82 73.66
N TYR A 6 -5.45 -3.67 73.40
CA TYR A 6 -4.47 -3.38 72.32
C TYR A 6 -4.89 -3.82 70.91
N LEU A 7 -5.18 -2.87 70.01
CA LEU A 7 -4.45 -2.71 68.76
C LEU A 7 -4.79 -1.36 68.09
N ALA A 8 -3.82 -0.45 68.10
CA ALA A 8 -3.71 0.61 67.12
C ALA A 8 -3.27 -0.03 65.79
N VAL A 9 -4.07 0.11 64.75
CA VAL A 9 -3.62 -0.12 63.37
C VAL A 9 -3.74 1.21 62.64
N LEU A 10 -2.56 1.78 62.47
CA LEU A 10 -2.21 2.89 61.60
C LEU A 10 -3.05 2.94 60.32
N LEU A 11 -3.64 4.11 60.07
CA LEU A 11 -3.84 4.61 58.71
C LEU A 11 -2.47 4.67 58.02
N ALA A 12 -2.08 3.57 57.40
CA ALA A 12 -1.22 3.58 56.23
C ALA A 12 -2.13 3.28 55.05
N TYR A 13 -2.87 4.30 54.58
CA TYR A 13 -3.31 4.29 53.20
C TYR A 13 -2.05 4.34 52.37
N SER A 14 -1.62 3.15 51.94
CA SER A 14 -0.73 2.96 50.82
C SER A 14 -1.33 3.72 49.64
N LEU A 15 -0.83 4.93 49.40
CA LEU A 15 -0.62 5.43 48.05
C LEU A 15 0.32 4.41 47.38
N ALA A 16 -0.23 3.27 46.98
CA ALA A 16 0.39 2.43 45.98
C ALA A 16 0.44 3.34 44.75
N GLY A 17 1.62 3.88 44.49
CA GLY A 17 1.88 4.69 43.32
C GLY A 17 1.41 3.90 42.11
N TYR A 18 0.37 4.41 41.46
CA TYR A 18 0.36 4.38 40.02
C TYR A 18 1.67 5.05 39.63
N SER A 19 2.71 4.26 39.34
CA SER A 19 3.71 4.72 38.42
C SER A 19 2.91 5.02 37.16
N GLN A 20 2.60 6.29 36.95
CA GLN A 20 2.21 6.81 35.66
C GLN A 20 3.43 6.55 34.77
N GLY A 21 3.57 5.31 34.30
CA GLY A 21 4.47 5.00 33.21
C GLY A 21 4.07 5.93 32.08
N THR A 22 5.04 6.63 31.52
CA THR A 22 4.83 7.30 30.24
C THR A 22 4.18 6.28 29.31
N PRO A 23 2.99 6.59 28.75
CA PRO A 23 2.32 5.64 27.88
C PRO A 23 3.29 5.21 26.78
N ASP A 24 3.34 3.91 26.50
CA ASP A 24 4.19 3.37 25.45
C ASP A 24 3.92 4.12 24.16
N TRP A 25 4.98 4.56 23.49
CA TRP A 25 4.89 5.26 22.24
C TRP A 25 5.76 4.55 21.21
N ASN A 26 5.38 4.65 19.94
CA ASN A 26 6.15 4.12 18.83
C ASN A 26 5.84 4.91 17.55
N PHE A 27 6.62 4.63 16.51
CA PHE A 27 6.25 5.00 15.15
C PHE A 27 5.86 3.75 14.38
N GLU A 28 4.65 3.72 13.84
CA GLU A 28 4.21 2.67 12.90
C GLU A 28 4.40 3.13 11.45
N TYR A 29 4.60 2.16 10.55
CA TYR A 29 4.87 2.40 9.14
C TYR A 29 3.88 1.65 8.28
N HIS A 30 3.24 2.35 7.35
CA HIS A 30 2.35 1.73 6.38
C HIS A 30 2.71 2.16 4.97
N ILE A 31 2.63 1.20 4.03
CA ILE A 31 2.82 1.44 2.61
C ILE A 31 1.63 0.84 1.89
N GLU A 32 0.77 1.71 1.38
CA GLU A 32 -0.35 1.34 0.54
C GLU A 32 0.10 1.30 -0.93
N GLU A 33 -0.04 0.15 -1.58
CA GLU A 33 0.25 -0.01 -3.00
C GLU A 33 -0.98 0.32 -3.86
N HIS A 34 -0.80 1.14 -4.90
CA HIS A 34 -1.89 1.54 -5.79
C HIS A 34 -2.05 0.60 -7.01
N LYS A 35 -1.71 -0.68 -6.84
CA LYS A 35 -1.70 -1.69 -7.91
C LYS A 35 -3.09 -2.28 -8.16
N PHE A 36 -4.09 -1.42 -8.31
CA PHE A 36 -5.48 -1.82 -8.52
C PHE A 36 -6.23 -0.84 -9.42
N TYR A 37 -7.30 -1.31 -10.04
CA TYR A 37 -8.28 -0.50 -10.75
C TYR A 37 -9.52 -0.34 -9.89
N THR A 38 -10.07 0.87 -9.88
CA THR A 38 -11.42 1.15 -9.39
C THR A 38 -12.24 1.76 -10.51
N LEU A 39 -13.31 1.09 -10.89
CA LEU A 39 -14.13 1.43 -12.04
C LEU A 39 -15.59 1.59 -11.61
N LYS A 40 -16.30 2.53 -12.23
CA LYS A 40 -17.73 2.76 -11.99
C LYS A 40 -18.45 2.91 -13.32
N GLY A 41 -19.69 2.48 -13.42
CA GLY A 41 -20.47 2.75 -14.63
C GLY A 41 -21.74 1.94 -14.74
N MET A 42 -22.12 1.58 -15.97
CA MET A 42 -23.44 1.02 -16.27
C MET A 42 -23.35 -0.18 -17.21
N ILE A 43 -24.14 -1.22 -16.94
CA ILE A 43 -24.47 -2.27 -17.91
C ILE A 43 -25.78 -1.89 -18.62
N ASP A 44 -25.76 -1.89 -19.96
CA ASP A 44 -26.92 -1.64 -20.82
C ASP A 44 -27.62 -0.30 -20.55
N GLY A 45 -26.88 0.68 -20.04
CA GLY A 45 -27.41 1.97 -19.59
C GLY A 45 -28.41 1.89 -18.43
N LYS A 46 -28.58 0.73 -17.78
CA LYS A 46 -29.63 0.49 -16.78
C LYS A 46 -29.11 0.08 -15.41
N HIS A 47 -28.09 -0.76 -15.37
CA HIS A 47 -27.61 -1.33 -14.12
C HIS A 47 -26.29 -0.68 -13.71
N ALA A 48 -26.36 0.21 -12.72
CA ALA A 48 -25.18 0.81 -12.13
C ALA A 48 -24.32 -0.25 -11.44
N ILE A 49 -23.03 -0.25 -11.78
CA ILE A 49 -22.04 -1.16 -11.24
C ILE A 49 -20.79 -0.42 -10.77
N PHE A 50 -20.16 -1.00 -9.78
CA PHE A 50 -18.83 -0.62 -9.29
C PHE A 50 -17.95 -1.85 -9.31
N MET A 51 -16.69 -1.70 -9.71
CA MET A 51 -15.75 -2.79 -9.89
C MET A 51 -14.38 -2.42 -9.30
N GLN A 52 -13.77 -3.37 -8.60
CA GLN A 52 -12.42 -3.27 -8.09
C GLN A 52 -11.61 -4.48 -8.56
N LEU A 53 -10.47 -4.22 -9.20
CA LEU A 53 -9.61 -5.25 -9.79
C LEU A 53 -8.18 -5.08 -9.28
N TYR A 54 -7.55 -6.20 -8.92
CA TYR A 54 -6.19 -6.30 -8.43
C TYR A 54 -5.37 -7.13 -9.40
N ASP A 55 -4.13 -6.71 -9.61
CA ASP A 55 -3.14 -7.48 -10.36
C ASP A 55 -2.74 -8.73 -9.58
N THR A 56 -2.74 -9.87 -10.25
CA THR A 56 -2.27 -11.15 -9.68
C THR A 56 -1.00 -11.68 -10.34
N GLY A 57 -0.33 -10.86 -11.14
CA GLY A 57 0.83 -11.26 -11.94
C GLY A 57 0.43 -11.85 -13.29
N ALA A 58 1.37 -12.44 -14.00
CA ALA A 58 1.13 -12.97 -15.35
C ALA A 58 0.11 -14.12 -15.33
N LEU A 59 -0.81 -14.11 -16.29
CA LEU A 59 -1.76 -15.19 -16.51
C LEU A 59 -2.05 -15.25 -18.00
N CYS A 60 -2.09 -16.47 -18.55
CA CYS A 60 -2.41 -16.80 -19.94
C CYS A 60 -1.27 -16.58 -20.97
N GLY A 61 -0.71 -17.70 -21.44
CA GLY A 61 -0.36 -17.87 -22.85
C GLY A 61 1.03 -17.50 -23.32
N HIS A 62 1.95 -16.97 -22.50
CA HIS A 62 3.35 -16.78 -22.91
C HIS A 62 4.30 -16.87 -21.70
N PRO A 63 4.90 -18.04 -21.40
CA PRO A 63 6.12 -18.08 -20.60
C PRO A 63 7.22 -17.30 -21.36
N GLY A 64 7.45 -16.05 -20.97
CA GLY A 64 8.35 -15.10 -21.66
C GLY A 64 7.66 -13.90 -22.31
N GLY A 65 6.33 -13.78 -22.21
CA GLY A 65 5.59 -12.61 -22.62
C GLY A 65 5.88 -11.44 -21.70
N ASN A 66 5.78 -10.21 -22.22
CA ASN A 66 5.98 -9.03 -21.41
C ASN A 66 4.88 -8.94 -20.33
N GLN A 67 5.22 -9.27 -19.08
CA GLN A 67 4.34 -9.19 -17.89
C GLN A 67 3.70 -7.80 -17.69
N TRP A 68 4.25 -6.75 -18.31
CA TRP A 68 3.70 -5.40 -18.31
C TRP A 68 2.47 -5.27 -19.23
N LYS A 69 2.43 -6.07 -20.30
CA LYS A 69 1.38 -6.09 -21.33
C LYS A 69 0.40 -7.24 -21.13
N SER A 70 0.58 -8.13 -20.17
CA SER A 70 -0.33 -9.26 -19.96
C SER A 70 -0.39 -9.62 -18.48
N LYS A 71 -1.57 -9.49 -17.88
CA LYS A 71 -1.77 -9.69 -16.44
C LYS A 71 -3.05 -10.47 -16.17
N GLY A 72 -2.97 -11.33 -15.16
CA GLY A 72 -4.10 -11.87 -14.45
C GLY A 72 -4.71 -10.82 -13.53
N LEU A 73 -6.01 -10.93 -13.35
CA LEU A 73 -6.79 -10.03 -12.54
C LEU A 73 -7.69 -10.84 -11.62
N ARG A 74 -7.84 -10.35 -10.38
CA ARG A 74 -8.89 -10.80 -9.47
C ARG A 74 -9.55 -9.60 -8.85
N GLY A 75 -10.77 -9.78 -8.36
CA GLY A 75 -11.43 -8.74 -7.63
C GLY A 75 -12.91 -9.01 -7.50
N TRP A 76 -13.70 -7.96 -7.59
CA TRP A 76 -15.14 -8.03 -7.46
C TRP A 76 -15.80 -6.89 -8.23
N TYR A 77 -17.05 -7.10 -8.59
CA TYR A 77 -17.97 -6.02 -8.94
C TYR A 77 -19.23 -6.15 -8.10
N GLN A 78 -20.02 -5.09 -8.05
CA GLN A 78 -21.32 -5.10 -7.40
C GLN A 78 -22.30 -4.28 -8.22
N TYR A 79 -23.56 -4.68 -8.21
CA TYR A 79 -24.64 -3.79 -8.58
C TYR A 79 -24.88 -2.79 -7.44
N GLU A 80 -24.85 -1.49 -7.72
CA GLU A 80 -24.94 -0.47 -6.68
C GLU A 80 -26.21 -0.60 -5.82
N ARG A 81 -27.33 -0.94 -6.45
CA ARG A 81 -28.62 -1.13 -5.77
C ARG A 81 -28.61 -2.30 -4.77
N ILE A 82 -27.81 -3.34 -5.03
CA ILE A 82 -27.79 -4.57 -4.22
C ILE A 82 -26.66 -4.48 -3.18
N GLY A 83 -25.53 -3.86 -3.52
CA GLY A 83 -24.37 -3.71 -2.64
C GLY A 83 -23.62 -5.01 -2.33
N THR A 84 -24.05 -6.15 -2.88
CA THR A 84 -23.36 -7.43 -2.71
C THR A 84 -22.18 -7.52 -3.67
N LYS A 85 -20.99 -7.80 -3.13
CA LYS A 85 -19.78 -8.04 -3.91
C LYS A 85 -19.84 -9.41 -4.58
N ILE A 86 -19.68 -9.43 -5.89
CA ILE A 86 -19.66 -10.61 -6.75
C ILE A 86 -18.22 -10.78 -7.26
N PRO A 87 -17.60 -11.95 -7.04
CA PRO A 87 -16.19 -12.15 -7.38
C PRO A 87 -15.95 -12.11 -8.89
N LEU A 88 -14.80 -11.57 -9.28
CA LEU A 88 -14.28 -11.56 -10.63
C LEU A 88 -12.91 -12.21 -10.69
N VAL A 89 -12.70 -12.99 -11.74
CA VAL A 89 -11.42 -13.51 -12.16
C VAL A 89 -11.24 -13.14 -13.62
N GLY A 90 -10.04 -12.81 -14.03
CA GLY A 90 -9.83 -12.32 -15.39
C GLY A 90 -8.39 -12.23 -15.81
N SER A 91 -8.22 -11.73 -17.02
CA SER A 91 -6.94 -11.29 -17.54
C SER A 91 -7.14 -10.13 -18.52
N PHE A 92 -6.08 -9.38 -18.74
CA PHE A 92 -5.99 -8.52 -19.91
C PHE A 92 -4.66 -8.76 -20.62
N ASN A 93 -4.66 -8.51 -21.92
CA ASN A 93 -3.51 -8.58 -22.78
C ASN A 93 -3.48 -7.33 -23.65
N GLN A 94 -2.31 -6.73 -23.84
CA GLN A 94 -2.07 -5.51 -24.60
C GLN A 94 -0.82 -5.71 -25.46
N ASN A 95 -0.80 -6.78 -26.26
CA ASN A 95 0.28 -7.09 -27.19
C ASN A 95 -0.13 -6.80 -28.63
N ASP A 96 0.87 -6.61 -29.50
CA ASP A 96 0.69 -6.17 -30.88
C ASP A 96 -0.09 -7.18 -31.77
N ARG A 97 -0.27 -8.42 -31.28
CA ARG A 97 -1.02 -9.49 -31.96
C ARG A 97 -2.40 -9.76 -31.36
N PHE A 98 -2.60 -9.44 -30.08
CA PHE A 98 -3.86 -9.66 -29.37
C PHE A 98 -3.96 -8.66 -28.22
N SER A 99 -4.99 -7.82 -28.27
CA SER A 99 -5.31 -6.85 -27.22
C SER A 99 -6.74 -7.09 -26.77
N GLY A 100 -6.95 -7.30 -25.48
CA GLY A 100 -8.28 -7.56 -24.97
C GLY A 100 -8.33 -7.81 -23.48
N ILE A 101 -9.53 -7.68 -22.92
CA ILE A 101 -9.89 -7.94 -21.53
C ILE A 101 -10.89 -9.08 -21.50
N LYS A 102 -10.70 -10.00 -20.56
CA LYS A 102 -11.69 -11.03 -20.20
C LYS A 102 -11.80 -11.08 -18.69
N LEU A 103 -12.95 -10.70 -18.14
CA LEU A 103 -13.30 -10.88 -16.74
C LEU A 103 -14.54 -11.76 -16.66
N PHE A 104 -14.63 -12.62 -15.66
CA PHE A 104 -15.80 -13.46 -15.48
C PHE A 104 -16.11 -13.71 -14.02
N VAL A 105 -17.38 -13.97 -13.77
CA VAL A 105 -17.89 -14.41 -12.47
C VAL A 105 -17.83 -15.92 -12.44
N PRO A 106 -16.95 -16.53 -11.64
CA PRO A 106 -16.83 -17.98 -11.61
C PRO A 106 -18.09 -18.64 -11.05
N TYR A 107 -18.40 -19.86 -11.51
CA TYR A 107 -19.43 -20.70 -10.89
C TYR A 107 -18.98 -21.27 -9.54
N SER A 108 -17.70 -21.59 -9.41
CA SER A 108 -17.06 -22.11 -8.20
C SER A 108 -15.70 -21.46 -7.98
N VAL A 109 -15.16 -21.51 -6.76
CA VAL A 109 -13.83 -20.94 -6.43
C VAL A 109 -12.67 -21.56 -7.21
N PHE A 110 -12.90 -22.69 -7.89
CA PHE A 110 -11.91 -23.38 -8.71
C PHE A 110 -11.97 -23.00 -10.20
N ASP A 111 -13.05 -22.32 -10.64
CA ASP A 111 -13.15 -21.85 -12.01
C ASP A 111 -12.22 -20.64 -12.19
N THR A 112 -11.10 -20.86 -12.87
CA THR A 112 -10.07 -19.86 -13.19
C THR A 112 -9.87 -19.80 -14.71
N ILE A 113 -8.90 -19.01 -15.17
CA ILE A 113 -8.41 -19.10 -16.54
C ILE A 113 -7.28 -20.12 -16.58
N ASP A 114 -7.34 -21.04 -17.54
CA ASP A 114 -6.26 -21.97 -17.80
C ASP A 114 -5.05 -21.21 -18.37
N GLU A 115 -3.91 -21.30 -17.68
CA GLU A 115 -2.72 -20.50 -17.98
C GLU A 115 -2.07 -20.87 -19.32
N ASN A 116 -2.28 -22.10 -19.81
CA ASN A 116 -1.66 -22.61 -21.04
C ASN A 116 -2.51 -22.30 -22.27
N THR A 117 -3.82 -22.49 -22.15
CA THR A 117 -4.80 -22.38 -23.25
C THR A 117 -5.51 -21.04 -23.26
N CYS A 118 -5.37 -20.24 -22.20
CA CYS A 118 -6.10 -18.99 -21.99
C CYS A 118 -7.62 -19.17 -22.01
N SER A 119 -8.09 -20.40 -21.78
CA SER A 119 -9.50 -20.75 -21.81
C SER A 119 -10.13 -20.45 -20.46
N LEU A 120 -11.33 -19.87 -20.50
CA LEU A 120 -12.09 -19.55 -19.29
C LEU A 120 -12.71 -20.82 -18.73
N GLY A 121 -12.65 -20.98 -17.41
CA GLY A 121 -13.49 -21.94 -16.69
C GLY A 121 -14.98 -21.61 -16.81
N ARG A 122 -15.82 -22.32 -16.06
CA ARG A 122 -17.25 -22.07 -16.12
C ARG A 122 -17.56 -20.73 -15.46
N TYR A 123 -18.39 -19.92 -16.12
CA TYR A 123 -18.76 -18.60 -15.65
C TYR A 123 -20.27 -18.41 -15.58
N ARG A 124 -20.75 -17.64 -14.61
CA ARG A 124 -22.14 -17.16 -14.52
C ARG A 124 -22.35 -15.92 -15.39
N GLU A 125 -21.35 -15.05 -15.42
CA GLU A 125 -21.33 -13.79 -16.15
C GLU A 125 -19.92 -13.55 -16.70
N ILE A 126 -19.83 -12.82 -17.79
CA ILE A 126 -18.56 -12.46 -18.43
C ILE A 126 -18.61 -11.03 -18.91
N PHE A 127 -17.49 -10.33 -18.77
CA PHE A 127 -17.19 -9.00 -19.29
C PHE A 127 -16.00 -9.13 -20.24
N VAL A 128 -16.15 -8.73 -21.50
CA VAL A 128 -15.10 -8.86 -22.50
C VAL A 128 -14.93 -7.60 -23.33
N ASN A 129 -13.69 -7.34 -23.71
CA ASN A 129 -13.36 -6.56 -24.88
C ASN A 129 -12.29 -7.35 -25.64
N GLU A 130 -12.61 -7.86 -26.82
CA GLU A 130 -11.70 -8.73 -27.56
C GLU A 130 -10.80 -7.98 -28.54
N SER A 131 -11.03 -6.68 -28.72
CA SER A 131 -10.31 -5.84 -29.68
C SER A 131 -9.30 -4.90 -29.02
N GLU A 132 -9.52 -4.51 -27.77
CA GLU A 132 -8.67 -3.57 -27.04
C GLU A 132 -8.66 -3.84 -25.54
N ALA A 133 -7.52 -3.60 -24.89
CA ALA A 133 -7.37 -3.62 -23.44
C ALA A 133 -7.88 -2.32 -22.79
N ASP A 134 -9.14 -1.98 -23.04
CA ASP A 134 -9.80 -0.78 -22.53
C ASP A 134 -10.95 -1.16 -21.59
N PHE A 135 -10.76 -0.95 -20.28
CA PHE A 135 -11.80 -1.22 -19.27
C PHE A 135 -13.03 -0.31 -19.42
N THR A 136 -12.92 0.83 -20.11
CA THR A 136 -14.04 1.77 -20.26
C THR A 136 -15.10 1.27 -21.24
N LYS A 137 -14.76 0.27 -22.06
CA LYS A 137 -15.63 -0.32 -23.07
C LYS A 137 -15.60 -1.83 -22.93
N LEU A 138 -16.55 -2.38 -22.19
CA LEU A 138 -16.71 -3.83 -22.08
C LEU A 138 -18.05 -4.25 -22.66
N ASN A 139 -18.17 -5.52 -23.00
CA ASN A 139 -19.41 -6.17 -23.35
C ASN A 139 -19.70 -7.24 -22.30
N TRP A 140 -20.94 -7.27 -21.80
CA TRP A 140 -21.36 -8.17 -20.75
C TRP A 140 -22.44 -9.14 -21.22
N LYS A 141 -22.39 -10.37 -20.74
CA LYS A 141 -23.51 -11.33 -20.84
C LYS A 141 -23.50 -12.32 -19.68
N THR A 142 -24.65 -12.93 -19.43
CA THR A 142 -24.78 -14.10 -18.55
C THR A 142 -24.53 -15.39 -19.34
N ALA A 143 -24.24 -16.49 -18.64
CA ALA A 143 -24.10 -17.83 -19.23
C ALA A 143 -25.38 -18.30 -19.96
N ALA A 144 -26.54 -17.80 -19.54
CA ALA A 144 -27.84 -18.13 -20.13
C ALA A 144 -28.19 -17.28 -21.36
N SER A 145 -27.45 -16.19 -21.62
CA SER A 145 -27.70 -15.28 -22.74
C SER A 145 -26.60 -15.39 -23.79
N ASN A 146 -27.00 -15.46 -25.07
CA ASN A 146 -26.07 -15.35 -26.19
C ASN A 146 -25.82 -13.89 -26.63
N ALA A 147 -26.66 -12.96 -26.20
CA ALA A 147 -26.56 -11.56 -26.56
C ALA A 147 -25.66 -10.79 -25.57
N TYR A 148 -24.67 -10.09 -26.11
CA TYR A 148 -23.86 -9.14 -25.37
C TYR A 148 -24.59 -7.81 -25.19
N LYS A 149 -24.36 -7.19 -24.05
CA LYS A 149 -24.84 -5.84 -23.72
C LYS A 149 -23.65 -4.92 -23.47
N PRO A 150 -23.71 -3.66 -23.92
CA PRO A 150 -22.61 -2.74 -23.70
C PRO A 150 -22.44 -2.42 -22.21
N VAL A 151 -21.21 -2.23 -21.79
CA VAL A 151 -20.81 -1.75 -20.47
C VAL A 151 -19.92 -0.55 -20.68
N SER A 152 -20.31 0.58 -20.10
CA SER A 152 -19.50 1.79 -20.08
C SER A 152 -19.01 2.01 -18.66
N LEU A 153 -17.69 2.11 -18.50
CA LEU A 153 -17.04 2.35 -17.22
C LEU A 153 -16.17 3.61 -17.28
N GLU A 154 -16.08 4.32 -16.17
CA GLU A 154 -15.09 5.35 -15.89
C GLU A 154 -14.10 4.82 -14.85
N ALA A 155 -12.82 5.18 -15.00
CA ALA A 155 -11.82 4.90 -13.99
C ALA A 155 -11.86 5.97 -12.89
N LEU A 156 -12.18 5.54 -11.67
CA LEU A 156 -12.03 6.36 -10.47
C LEU A 156 -10.60 6.25 -9.90
N HIS A 157 -9.95 5.12 -10.16
CA HIS A 157 -8.54 4.90 -9.87
C HIS A 157 -7.94 3.99 -10.94
N ASP A 158 -6.91 4.47 -11.63
CA ASP A 158 -6.12 3.66 -12.56
C ASP A 158 -5.01 2.91 -11.84
N TYR A 159 -4.69 1.72 -12.34
CA TYR A 159 -3.54 0.97 -11.85
C TYR A 159 -2.27 1.83 -11.87
N SER A 160 -1.59 1.86 -10.74
CA SER A 160 -0.35 2.61 -10.59
C SER A 160 0.65 1.85 -9.72
N TYR A 161 1.94 1.95 -10.08
CA TYR A 161 3.00 1.51 -9.17
C TYR A 161 3.27 2.52 -8.05
N LYS A 162 2.55 3.65 -8.04
CA LYS A 162 2.62 4.62 -6.96
C LYS A 162 2.24 3.99 -5.64
N THR A 163 2.80 4.52 -4.58
CA THR A 163 2.55 4.10 -3.21
C THR A 163 2.21 5.31 -2.36
N THR A 164 1.32 5.13 -1.39
CA THR A 164 1.15 6.08 -0.30
C THR A 164 1.81 5.51 0.94
N ALA A 165 2.91 6.12 1.36
CA ALA A 165 3.65 5.72 2.54
C ALA A 165 3.38 6.69 3.69
N THR A 166 3.01 6.15 4.84
CA THR A 166 2.68 6.91 6.05
C THR A 166 3.53 6.46 7.24
N ILE A 167 3.86 7.43 8.08
CA ILE A 167 4.48 7.21 9.40
C ILE A 167 3.49 7.73 10.43
N ASP A 168 3.05 6.85 11.33
CA ASP A 168 2.07 7.14 12.36
C ASP A 168 2.75 7.20 13.73
N LEU A 169 2.56 8.30 14.46
CA LEU A 169 2.95 8.41 15.86
C LEU A 169 1.82 7.82 16.72
N GLU A 170 2.10 6.68 17.33
CA GLU A 170 1.19 6.01 18.25
C GLU A 170 1.61 6.27 19.70
N ILE A 171 0.64 6.56 20.56
CA ILE A 171 0.84 6.66 22.00
C ILE A 171 -0.28 5.86 22.67
N GLY A 172 0.07 4.78 23.36
CA GLY A 172 -0.88 3.92 24.07
C GLY A 172 -1.93 3.26 23.16
N GLY A 173 -1.58 2.85 21.94
CA GLY A 173 -2.52 2.21 21.01
C GLY A 173 -3.38 3.20 20.20
N ILE A 174 -3.14 4.50 20.32
CA ILE A 174 -3.91 5.54 19.61
C ILE A 174 -2.98 6.29 18.66
N ILE A 175 -3.37 6.38 17.40
CA ILE A 175 -2.68 7.20 16.40
C ILE A 175 -2.99 8.68 16.68
N TYR A 176 -1.99 9.42 17.12
CA TYR A 176 -2.09 10.85 17.41
C TYR A 176 -1.69 11.73 16.22
N LYS A 177 -0.79 11.23 15.36
CA LYS A 177 -0.32 11.96 14.18
C LYS A 177 0.00 10.98 13.05
N SER A 178 -0.54 11.25 11.87
CA SER A 178 -0.16 10.56 10.63
C SER A 178 0.59 11.51 9.71
N VAL A 179 1.76 11.08 9.26
CA VAL A 179 2.64 11.83 8.36
C VAL A 179 2.71 11.13 7.02
N ASN A 180 2.21 11.75 5.96
CA ASN A 180 2.30 11.22 4.60
C ASN A 180 3.71 11.46 4.03
N LEU A 181 4.57 10.47 4.17
CA LEU A 181 5.97 10.49 3.74
C LEU A 181 6.09 10.67 2.21
N THR A 182 5.23 10.00 1.43
CA THR A 182 5.18 10.15 -0.04
C THR A 182 4.99 11.62 -0.45
N LYS A 183 4.06 12.32 0.22
CA LYS A 183 3.76 13.73 -0.06
C LYS A 183 4.89 14.64 0.41
N LEU A 184 5.46 14.39 1.59
CA LEU A 184 6.52 15.23 2.15
C LEU A 184 7.85 15.11 1.40
N SER A 185 8.24 13.89 1.04
CA SER A 185 9.48 13.63 0.29
C SER A 185 9.35 13.89 -1.21
N GLY A 186 8.13 13.89 -1.75
CA GLY A 186 7.89 13.91 -3.20
C GLY A 186 8.20 12.59 -3.91
N ILE A 187 8.57 11.55 -3.17
CA ILE A 187 8.96 10.25 -3.71
C ILE A 187 7.73 9.35 -3.90
N LYS A 188 7.55 8.85 -5.12
CA LYS A 188 6.29 8.24 -5.59
C LYS A 188 6.19 6.73 -5.35
N TYR A 189 7.30 6.04 -5.16
CA TYR A 189 7.39 4.58 -5.26
C TYR A 189 8.13 3.99 -4.05
N ILE A 190 7.76 4.43 -2.85
CA ILE A 190 8.34 3.99 -1.58
C ILE A 190 7.86 2.57 -1.29
N TYR A 191 8.78 1.63 -1.08
CA TYR A 191 8.43 0.22 -0.87
C TYR A 191 8.98 -0.39 0.43
N ASP A 192 9.83 0.33 1.16
CA ASP A 192 10.41 -0.10 2.43
C ASP A 192 10.66 1.14 3.30
N ILE A 193 10.29 1.05 4.57
CA ILE A 193 10.60 2.03 5.63
C ILE A 193 11.09 1.22 6.84
N ARG A 194 12.18 1.68 7.46
CA ARG A 194 12.77 1.03 8.64
C ARG A 194 13.21 2.06 9.66
N GLU A 195 12.81 1.86 10.91
CA GLU A 195 13.36 2.62 12.02
C GLU A 195 14.88 2.44 12.11
N VAL A 196 15.59 3.53 12.38
CA VAL A 196 16.99 3.50 12.79
C VAL A 196 17.10 3.88 14.27
N ALA A 197 16.43 4.95 14.68
CA ALA A 197 16.37 5.38 16.08
C ALA A 197 15.16 6.28 16.34
N GLY A 198 14.40 6.00 17.40
CA GLY A 198 13.38 6.88 17.96
C GLY A 198 13.76 7.39 19.36
N LYS A 199 13.31 8.60 19.70
CA LYS A 199 13.39 9.11 21.09
C LYS A 199 12.27 10.09 21.41
N GLN A 200 11.72 9.98 22.60
CA GLN A 200 10.91 11.01 23.22
C GLN A 200 11.78 11.80 24.21
N ALA A 201 11.82 13.12 24.08
CA ALA A 201 12.55 13.99 25.01
C ALA A 201 11.90 15.38 25.09
N GLY A 202 11.64 15.85 26.31
CA GLY A 202 11.07 17.19 26.54
C GLY A 202 9.72 17.42 25.87
N GLY A 203 8.88 16.38 25.73
CA GLY A 203 7.59 16.46 25.02
C GLY A 203 7.70 16.32 23.50
N HIS A 204 8.90 16.32 22.93
CA HIS A 204 9.12 16.10 21.50
C HIS A 204 9.38 14.63 21.18
N PHE A 205 9.08 14.24 19.95
CA PHE A 205 9.36 12.93 19.37
C PHE A 205 10.29 13.11 18.17
N TYR A 206 11.38 12.34 18.18
CA TYR A 206 12.42 12.37 17.16
C TYR A 206 12.53 10.98 16.54
N LEU A 207 12.59 10.92 15.22
CA LEU A 207 12.73 9.69 14.46
C LEU A 207 13.80 9.85 13.39
N ILE A 208 14.77 8.95 13.40
CA ILE A 208 15.68 8.68 12.28
C ILE A 208 15.26 7.35 11.67
N PHE A 209 15.13 7.30 10.35
CA PHE A 209 14.64 6.13 9.65
C PHE A 209 15.29 6.02 8.27
N ARG A 210 15.30 4.82 7.69
CA ARG A 210 15.65 4.60 6.29
C ARG A 210 14.40 4.32 5.50
N PHE A 211 14.39 4.72 4.24
CA PHE A 211 13.36 4.30 3.32
C PHE A 211 13.92 4.16 1.90
N ARG A 212 13.27 3.31 1.10
CA ARG A 212 13.73 2.96 -0.25
C ARG A 212 12.66 3.19 -1.28
N GLU A 213 13.08 3.61 -2.47
CA GLU A 213 12.23 3.72 -3.65
C GLU A 213 12.64 2.76 -4.76
N LEU A 214 11.66 2.38 -5.58
CA LEU A 214 11.91 1.84 -6.91
C LEU A 214 11.79 3.02 -7.90
N SER A 215 12.88 3.50 -8.49
CA SER A 215 12.85 4.61 -9.44
C SER A 215 12.09 4.26 -10.73
N ASN A 216 12.15 2.99 -11.17
CA ASN A 216 11.39 2.52 -12.33
C ASN A 216 10.77 1.14 -12.10
N PRO A 217 9.66 1.06 -11.34
CA PRO A 217 9.00 -0.21 -10.99
C PRO A 217 8.33 -0.89 -12.19
N ALA A 218 8.15 -0.19 -13.31
CA ALA A 218 7.57 -0.72 -14.55
C ALA A 218 8.64 -1.25 -15.54
N SER A 219 9.92 -1.20 -15.19
CA SER A 219 11.03 -1.71 -16.02
C SER A 219 11.13 -3.23 -15.97
N GLN A 220 11.73 -3.88 -16.99
CA GLN A 220 11.88 -5.34 -17.05
C GLN A 220 12.62 -5.96 -15.84
N GLY A 221 13.41 -5.18 -15.10
CA GLY A 221 14.07 -5.61 -13.85
C GLY A 221 13.26 -5.41 -12.58
N GLY A 222 11.98 -5.00 -12.67
CA GLY A 222 11.11 -4.77 -11.52
C GLY A 222 11.63 -3.66 -10.58
N GLY A 223 12.50 -2.78 -11.08
CA GLY A 223 13.14 -1.73 -10.29
C GLY A 223 14.37 -2.16 -9.49
N GLN A 224 14.86 -3.41 -9.57
CA GLN A 224 16.09 -3.86 -8.91
C GLN A 224 17.34 -3.74 -9.81
N CYS A 225 18.54 -3.61 -9.21
CA CYS A 225 19.85 -3.26 -9.82
C CYS A 225 19.96 -3.46 -11.35
N GLY A 226 20.16 -2.34 -12.06
CA GLY A 226 19.95 -2.19 -13.50
C GLY A 226 18.73 -1.30 -13.83
N ALA A 227 17.86 -1.07 -12.85
CA ALA A 227 16.61 -0.32 -13.02
C ALA A 227 16.24 0.68 -11.90
N GLY A 228 17.16 1.00 -10.98
CA GLY A 228 17.00 2.13 -10.05
C GLY A 228 16.37 1.82 -8.69
N VAL A 229 17.12 1.20 -7.77
CA VAL A 229 16.79 1.29 -6.34
C VAL A 229 17.56 2.47 -5.76
N GLU A 230 16.85 3.32 -5.01
CA GLU A 230 17.47 4.41 -4.27
C GLU A 230 17.12 4.27 -2.78
N GLU A 231 18.06 4.61 -1.91
CA GLU A 231 17.88 4.62 -0.46
C GLU A 231 18.06 6.04 0.08
N TYR A 232 17.30 6.36 1.11
CA TYR A 232 17.34 7.63 1.80
C TYR A 232 17.42 7.41 3.30
N MET A 233 18.15 8.28 3.98
CA MET A 233 18.03 8.51 5.41
C MET A 233 17.05 9.66 5.64
N GLY A 234 16.03 9.44 6.46
CA GLY A 234 15.02 10.41 6.87
C GLY A 234 15.17 10.82 8.33
N PHE A 235 14.77 12.05 8.62
CA PHE A 235 14.59 12.59 9.96
C PHE A 235 13.22 13.25 10.07
N LEU A 236 12.54 12.99 11.19
CA LEU A 236 11.23 13.53 11.51
C LEU A 236 11.22 13.98 12.97
N HIS A 237 10.74 15.20 13.19
CA HIS A 237 10.62 15.82 14.50
C HIS A 237 9.18 16.32 14.70
N VAL A 238 8.52 15.76 15.72
CA VAL A 238 7.17 16.16 16.14
C VAL A 238 7.26 16.79 17.52
N ASN A 239 6.58 17.92 17.71
CA ASN A 239 6.59 18.63 18.99
C ASN A 239 5.55 18.15 19.98
N GLU A 240 5.53 18.77 21.15
CA GLU A 240 4.60 18.47 22.22
C GLU A 240 3.13 18.74 21.83
N GLN A 241 2.88 19.60 20.83
CA GLN A 241 1.55 19.85 20.25
C GLN A 241 1.19 18.85 19.14
N LEU A 242 2.01 17.82 18.90
CA LEU A 242 1.83 16.81 17.85
C LEU A 242 1.87 17.41 16.42
N GLU A 243 2.57 18.53 16.28
CA GLU A 243 2.84 19.19 15.01
C GLU A 243 4.19 18.73 14.46
N LEU A 244 4.28 18.60 13.13
CA LEU A 244 5.54 18.28 12.46
C LEU A 244 6.37 19.56 12.37
N GLU A 245 7.46 19.63 13.13
CA GLU A 245 8.37 20.79 13.13
C GLU A 245 9.44 20.68 12.04
N GLU A 246 10.01 19.48 11.88
CA GLU A 246 11.06 19.25 10.90
C GLU A 246 10.86 17.91 10.17
N PHE A 247 11.04 17.96 8.85
CA PHE A 247 11.26 16.79 8.02
C PHE A 247 12.46 17.03 7.11
N LYS A 248 13.37 16.08 7.09
CA LYS A 248 14.55 16.10 6.21
C LYS A 248 14.81 14.70 5.69
N HIS A 249 15.30 14.61 4.46
CA HIS A 249 15.86 13.36 3.96
C HIS A 249 17.11 13.62 3.12
N ILE A 250 18.04 12.66 3.14
CA ILE A 250 19.28 12.69 2.35
C ILE A 250 19.41 11.34 1.67
N GLN A 251 19.71 11.34 0.37
CA GLN A 251 19.91 10.12 -0.38
C GLN A 251 21.23 9.45 0.03
N THR A 252 21.19 8.18 0.43
CA THR A 252 22.36 7.41 0.90
C THR A 252 22.83 6.36 -0.10
N PHE A 253 21.96 5.96 -1.03
CA PHE A 253 22.29 5.01 -2.07
C PHE A 253 21.57 5.35 -3.37
N SER A 254 22.24 5.11 -4.49
CA SER A 254 21.68 5.27 -5.83
C SER A 254 22.24 4.20 -6.75
N CYS A 255 21.38 3.62 -7.58
CA CYS A 255 21.82 2.76 -8.68
C CYS A 255 22.33 3.58 -9.88
N TRP A 256 22.01 4.88 -9.95
CA TRP A 256 22.31 5.76 -11.09
C TRP A 256 23.49 6.70 -10.86
N LYS A 257 23.75 7.03 -9.60
CA LYS A 257 24.77 7.99 -9.19
C LYS A 257 25.65 7.34 -8.15
N TYR A 258 26.95 7.61 -8.23
CA TYR A 258 27.83 7.26 -7.12
C TYR A 258 27.50 8.14 -5.91
N ILE A 259 27.22 7.50 -4.77
CA ILE A 259 27.04 8.15 -3.47
C ILE A 259 28.05 7.52 -2.52
N PRO A 260 28.91 8.32 -1.85
CA PRO A 260 29.83 7.79 -0.85
C PRO A 260 29.10 7.08 0.30
N GLU A 261 29.60 5.94 0.77
CA GLU A 261 28.95 5.11 1.81
C GLU A 261 28.72 5.83 3.16
N ASP A 262 29.47 6.92 3.42
CA ASP A 262 29.36 7.75 4.63
C ASP A 262 28.96 9.20 4.29
N ASN A 263 28.02 9.39 3.36
CA ASN A 263 27.58 10.74 3.00
C ASN A 263 26.57 11.35 4.00
N VAL A 264 26.18 10.62 5.05
CA VAL A 264 25.24 11.08 6.08
C VAL A 264 25.78 10.83 7.48
N GLU A 265 25.80 11.88 8.30
CA GLU A 265 26.09 11.83 9.74
C GLU A 265 24.80 11.81 10.55
N TYR A 266 24.74 10.92 11.56
CA TYR A 266 23.67 10.83 12.54
C TYR A 266 24.14 10.12 13.82
N ASP A 267 23.40 10.28 14.92
CA ASP A 267 23.72 9.70 16.23
C ASP A 267 22.52 8.91 16.75
N VAL A 268 22.60 7.57 16.74
CA VAL A 268 21.50 6.68 17.15
C VAL A 268 21.08 6.86 18.61
N ASN A 269 21.99 7.31 19.48
CA ASN A 269 21.68 7.55 20.90
C ASN A 269 21.15 8.97 21.13
N ARG A 270 21.29 9.84 20.13
CA ARG A 270 20.89 11.24 20.17
C ARG A 270 20.16 11.64 18.88
N PRO A 271 19.03 10.99 18.54
CA PRO A 271 18.28 11.29 17.33
C PRO A 271 17.78 12.73 17.30
N GLU A 272 17.70 13.42 18.46
CA GLU A 272 17.38 14.85 18.53
C GLU A 272 18.38 15.75 17.79
N LYS A 273 19.57 15.26 17.44
CA LYS A 273 20.56 16.00 16.62
C LYS A 273 20.24 16.00 15.12
N GLY A 274 19.26 15.20 14.69
CA GLY A 274 18.87 15.05 13.29
C GLY A 274 19.92 14.36 12.42
N ILE A 275 19.83 14.60 11.12
CA ILE A 275 20.73 14.05 10.08
C ILE A 275 21.45 15.17 9.32
N ARG A 276 22.70 14.95 8.92
CA ARG A 276 23.51 15.93 8.18
C ARG A 276 24.24 15.28 7.01
N GLU A 277 24.36 16.02 5.91
CA GLU A 277 25.14 15.56 4.75
C GLU A 277 26.62 15.82 5.03
N ILE A 278 27.46 14.81 4.81
CA ILE A 278 28.91 14.93 4.87
C ILE A 278 29.39 15.33 3.47
N LYS A 279 29.79 16.59 3.31
CA LYS A 279 30.49 17.02 2.10
C LYS A 279 31.96 16.63 2.23
N LYS A 280 32.41 15.71 1.38
CA LYS A 280 33.84 15.43 1.21
C LYS A 280 34.36 16.38 0.13
N ASP A 281 35.27 17.27 0.53
CA ASP A 281 36.03 18.16 -0.37
C ASP A 281 36.97 17.35 -1.27
#